data_AF-A0A9P5XSP2-F1
#
_entry.id   AF-A0A9P5XSP2-F1
#
_cell.length_a   1.000
_cell.length_b   1.000
_cell.length_c   1.000
_cell.angle_alpha   90.00
_cell.angle_beta   90.00
_cell.angle_gamma   90.00
#
_symmetry.space_group_name_H-M   'P 1'
#
loop_
_entity.id
_entity.type
_entity.pdbx_description
1 polymer ?
#
loop_
_entity_poly.entity_id
_entity_poly.type
_entity_poly.pdbx_seq_one_letter_code
_entity_poly.pdbx_strand_id
1 'polypeptide(L)'
;MSTTTPEILKDYGQRPDCFRKAAGLIRTRCGELDMNEDERIKAAISMTLCELATARHHSVPFECTPFTVDFISTSSGPHSQGECVDALSRSAQFWSSYSGYLREVRMYAQRFFSFISS
;
A
#
# COMPACT_ATOMS: atom_id res chain seq x y z
N MET A 1 3.92 23.79 -14.76
CA MET A 1 2.56 23.21 -14.71
C MET A 1 2.45 22.44 -13.42
N SER A 2 1.80 23.02 -12.43
CA SER A 2 1.75 22.51 -11.06
C SER A 2 0.58 21.54 -10.94
N THR A 3 0.86 20.24 -10.86
CA THR A 3 -0.15 19.22 -10.61
C THR A 3 -0.46 19.19 -9.11
N THR A 4 -1.65 19.66 -8.79
CA THR A 4 -2.20 19.80 -7.45
C THR A 4 -2.53 18.42 -6.89
N THR A 5 -2.03 18.15 -5.68
CA THR A 5 -2.33 17.02 -4.78
C THR A 5 -3.76 16.44 -4.79
N PRO A 6 -4.87 17.20 -5.00
CA PRO A 6 -6.22 16.65 -5.07
C PRO A 6 -6.53 15.74 -6.28
N GLU A 7 -5.75 15.78 -7.37
CA GLU A 7 -6.07 14.95 -8.56
C GLU A 7 -5.67 13.48 -8.37
N ILE A 8 -4.55 13.23 -7.68
CA ILE A 8 -4.08 11.86 -7.39
C ILE A 8 -5.05 11.14 -6.43
N LEU A 9 -5.61 11.87 -5.46
CA LEU A 9 -6.64 11.35 -4.55
C LEU A 9 -7.97 11.06 -5.24
N LYS A 10 -8.30 11.81 -6.31
CA LYS A 10 -9.47 11.55 -7.16
C LYS A 10 -9.27 10.31 -8.04
N ASP A 11 -8.06 10.06 -8.51
CA ASP A 11 -7.71 8.86 -9.28
C ASP A 11 -7.89 7.57 -8.46
N TYR A 12 -7.55 7.61 -7.16
CA TYR A 12 -7.86 6.51 -6.22
C TYR A 12 -9.36 6.29 -5.98
N GLY A 13 -10.20 7.30 -6.23
CA GLY A 13 -11.65 7.18 -6.18
C GLY A 13 -12.25 6.44 -7.37
N GLN A 14 -11.53 6.33 -8.50
CA GLN A 14 -11.96 5.62 -9.71
C GLN A 14 -11.32 4.24 -9.89
N ARG A 15 -10.33 3.90 -9.05
CA ARG A 15 -9.75 2.56 -8.99
C ARG A 15 -10.70 1.57 -8.30
N PRO A 16 -10.64 0.26 -8.64
CA PRO A 16 -11.50 -0.76 -8.05
C PRO A 16 -11.40 -0.75 -6.51
N ASP A 17 -12.48 -1.17 -5.83
CA ASP A 17 -12.68 -1.07 -4.37
C ASP A 17 -11.47 -1.48 -3.50
N CYS A 18 -10.61 -2.33 -4.05
CA CYS A 18 -9.31 -2.72 -3.51
C CYS A 18 -8.43 -1.52 -3.09
N PHE A 19 -8.16 -0.59 -4.02
CA PHE A 19 -7.26 0.54 -3.76
C PHE A 19 -7.86 1.53 -2.78
N ARG A 20 -9.18 1.75 -2.84
CA ARG A 20 -9.88 2.64 -1.92
C ARG A 20 -9.81 2.12 -0.48
N LYS A 21 -10.00 0.81 -0.28
CA LYS A 21 -9.88 0.17 1.05
C LYS A 21 -8.44 0.22 1.57
N ALA A 22 -7.45 -0.09 0.73
CA ALA A 22 -6.04 0.00 1.08
C ALA A 22 -5.61 1.45 1.43
N ALA A 23 -6.06 2.44 0.67
CA ALA A 23 -5.81 3.86 0.93
C ALA A 23 -6.52 4.40 2.19
N GLY A 24 -7.70 3.88 2.52
CA GLY A 24 -8.44 4.24 3.73
C GLY A 24 -7.68 3.90 5.02
N LEU A 25 -6.90 2.82 5.00
CA LEU A 25 -6.07 2.40 6.13
C LEU A 25 -4.88 3.35 6.32
N ILE A 26 -4.21 3.72 5.22
CA ILE A 26 -3.13 4.71 5.21
C ILE A 26 -3.64 6.03 5.81
N ARG A 27 -4.80 6.52 5.35
CA ARG A 27 -5.35 7.82 5.80
C ARG A 27 -5.72 7.86 7.28
N THR A 28 -6.26 6.76 7.83
CA THR A 28 -6.63 6.68 9.25
C THR A 28 -5.40 6.62 10.16
N ARG A 29 -4.29 6.03 9.67
CA ARG A 29 -3.08 5.77 10.46
C ARG A 29 -1.96 6.82 10.29
N CYS A 30 -1.95 7.58 9.20
CA CYS A 30 -0.96 8.65 8.95
C CYS A 30 -1.07 9.88 9.88
N GLY A 31 -2.16 10.01 10.65
CA GLY A 31 -2.29 11.06 11.67
C GLY A 31 -1.50 10.77 12.94
N GLU A 32 -1.12 9.51 13.17
CA GLU A 32 -0.20 9.12 14.23
C GLU A 32 1.23 9.33 13.71
N LEU A 33 1.97 10.21 14.38
CA LEU A 33 3.25 10.85 14.06
C LEU A 33 4.39 9.99 13.49
N ASP A 34 4.22 8.68 13.39
CA ASP A 34 5.17 7.77 12.80
C ASP A 34 4.38 6.53 12.38
N MET A 35 3.97 6.43 11.11
CA MET A 35 3.45 5.15 10.63
C MET A 35 4.57 4.13 10.83
N ASN A 36 4.36 3.22 11.79
CA ASN A 36 5.29 2.16 12.10
C ASN A 36 5.70 1.45 10.80
N GLU A 37 6.97 1.08 10.70
CA GLU A 37 7.55 0.45 9.52
C GLU A 37 6.72 -0.74 9.04
N ASP A 38 6.19 -1.54 9.96
CA ASP A 38 5.26 -2.64 9.68
C ASP A 38 3.99 -2.19 8.96
N GLU A 39 3.36 -1.11 9.42
CA GLU A 39 2.10 -0.61 8.83
C GLU A 39 2.35 -0.01 7.44
N ARG A 40 3.50 0.64 7.25
CA ARG A 40 3.94 1.12 5.94
C ARG A 40 4.16 -0.04 4.97
N ILE A 41 4.81 -1.11 5.43
CA ILE A 41 5.06 -2.32 4.63
C ILE A 41 3.73 -2.99 4.27
N LYS A 42 2.82 -3.19 5.24
CA LYS A 42 1.47 -3.74 5.00
C LYS A 42 0.67 -2.95 3.98
N ALA A 43 0.69 -1.63 4.09
CA ALA A 43 0.02 -0.74 3.14
C ALA A 43 0.60 -0.88 1.73
N ALA A 44 1.93 -0.90 1.60
CA ALA A 44 2.61 -1.08 0.32
C ALA A 44 2.32 -2.46 -0.30
N ILE A 45 2.32 -3.53 0.51
CA ILE A 45 1.92 -4.87 0.06
C ILE A 45 0.48 -4.84 -0.45
N SER A 46 -0.46 -4.32 0.35
CA SER A 46 -1.89 -4.30 -0.01
C SER A 46 -2.14 -3.55 -1.33
N MET A 47 -1.49 -2.41 -1.51
CA MET A 47 -1.57 -1.61 -2.75
C MET A 47 -0.97 -2.36 -3.95
N THR A 48 0.13 -3.06 -3.75
CA THR A 48 0.75 -3.93 -4.77
C THR A 48 -0.20 -5.05 -5.17
N LEU A 49 -0.82 -5.72 -4.20
CA LEU A 49 -1.75 -6.80 -4.48
C LEU A 49 -2.99 -6.31 -5.24
N CYS A 50 -3.46 -5.11 -4.96
CA CYS A 50 -4.52 -4.48 -5.74
C CYS A 50 -4.14 -4.26 -7.20
N GLU A 51 -2.89 -3.89 -7.46
CA GLU A 51 -2.36 -3.74 -8.82
C GLU A 51 -2.18 -5.08 -9.52
N LEU A 52 -1.70 -6.10 -8.81
CA LEU A 52 -1.58 -7.45 -9.38
C LEU A 52 -2.95 -8.04 -9.70
N ALA A 53 -3.96 -7.82 -8.85
CA ALA A 53 -5.32 -8.30 -9.07
C ALA A 53 -5.99 -7.69 -10.32
N THR A 54 -5.61 -6.48 -10.74
CA THR A 54 -6.11 -5.90 -12.00
C THR A 54 -5.39 -6.46 -13.22
N ALA A 55 -4.14 -6.93 -13.06
CA ALA A 55 -3.39 -7.58 -14.12
C ALA A 55 -3.85 -9.04 -14.28
N ARG A 56 -4.79 -9.29 -15.20
CA ARG A 56 -5.45 -10.59 -15.48
C ARG A 56 -4.52 -11.82 -15.65
N HIS A 57 -3.21 -11.65 -15.76
CA HIS A 57 -2.24 -12.71 -16.05
C HIS A 57 -1.24 -12.99 -14.90
N HIS A 58 -1.37 -12.31 -13.76
CA HIS A 58 -0.47 -12.51 -12.62
C HIS A 58 -1.23 -13.00 -11.39
N SER A 59 -0.89 -14.20 -10.93
CA SER A 59 -1.39 -14.74 -9.67
C SER A 59 -0.62 -14.12 -8.50
N VAL A 60 -1.34 -13.71 -7.47
CA VAL A 60 -0.76 -13.24 -6.21
C VAL A 60 0.02 -14.39 -5.54
N PRO A 61 1.25 -14.15 -5.02
CA PRO A 61 1.97 -15.16 -4.26
C PRO A 61 1.17 -15.65 -3.05
N PHE A 62 1.25 -16.94 -2.74
CA PHE A 62 0.47 -17.53 -1.65
C PHE A 62 0.87 -16.94 -0.29
N GLU A 63 2.15 -16.62 -0.14
CA GLU A 63 2.73 -15.94 1.02
C GLU A 63 2.08 -14.56 1.29
N CYS A 64 1.49 -13.94 0.27
CA CYS A 64 0.84 -12.64 0.34
C CYS A 64 -0.68 -12.70 0.57
N THR A 65 -1.29 -13.88 0.61
CA THR A 65 -2.74 -14.07 0.83
C THR A 65 -3.28 -13.32 2.06
N PRO A 66 -2.59 -13.32 3.22
CA PRO A 66 -3.05 -12.60 4.42
C PRO A 66 -3.16 -11.08 4.26
N PHE A 67 -2.56 -10.51 3.21
CA PHE A 67 -2.54 -9.07 2.95
C PHE A 67 -3.48 -8.64 1.83
N THR A 68 -4.27 -9.58 1.30
CA THR A 68 -5.35 -9.25 0.36
C THR A 68 -6.46 -8.49 1.09
N VAL A 69 -7.22 -7.68 0.35
CA VAL A 69 -8.09 -6.64 0.94
C VAL A 69 -9.21 -7.17 1.83
N ASP A 70 -9.56 -8.44 1.69
CA ASP A 70 -10.53 -9.12 2.54
C ASP A 70 -9.97 -9.51 3.93
N PHE A 71 -8.64 -9.50 4.10
CA PHE A 71 -7.93 -9.96 5.30
C PHE A 71 -7.18 -8.85 6.06
N ILE A 72 -7.29 -7.58 5.64
CA ILE A 72 -6.52 -6.48 6.27
C ILE A 72 -6.94 -6.20 7.73
N SER A 73 -8.05 -6.78 8.20
CA SER A 73 -8.43 -6.75 9.62
C SER A 73 -7.72 -7.80 10.48
N THR A 74 -7.06 -8.80 9.88
CA THR A 74 -6.30 -9.82 10.60
C THR A 74 -4.87 -9.32 10.77
N SER A 75 -4.45 -9.13 12.03
CA SER A 75 -3.09 -8.71 12.38
C SER A 75 -2.05 -9.74 11.92
N SER A 76 -1.61 -9.63 10.68
CA SER A 76 -0.50 -10.41 10.13
C SER A 76 0.82 -9.94 10.74
N GLY A 77 1.54 -10.88 11.34
CA GLY A 77 2.78 -10.62 12.08
C GLY A 77 3.95 -10.24 11.15
N PRO A 78 5.04 -9.70 11.72
CA PRO A 78 6.23 -9.28 10.95
C PRO A 78 6.83 -10.40 10.10
N HIS A 79 6.75 -11.66 10.58
CA HIS A 79 7.24 -12.83 9.85
C HIS A 79 6.52 -13.03 8.52
N SER A 80 5.18 -13.01 8.52
CA SER A 80 4.36 -13.14 7.31
C SER A 80 4.56 -11.98 6.32
N GLN A 81 4.91 -10.78 6.81
CA GLN A 81 5.25 -9.66 5.94
C GLN A 81 6.56 -9.93 5.19
N GLY A 82 7.58 -10.40 5.92
CA GLY A 82 8.88 -10.75 5.34
C GLY A 82 8.77 -11.82 4.25
N GLU A 83 7.98 -12.87 4.47
CA GLU A 83 7.74 -13.93 3.48
C GLU A 83 7.04 -13.40 2.22
N CYS A 84 6.04 -12.53 2.37
CA CYS A 84 5.39 -11.89 1.23
C CYS A 84 6.34 -10.96 0.47
N VAL A 85 7.15 -10.17 1.16
CA VAL A 85 8.13 -9.27 0.52
C VAL A 85 9.21 -10.08 -0.21
N ASP A 86 9.69 -11.17 0.38
CA ASP A 86 10.59 -12.11 -0.30
C ASP A 86 9.95 -12.66 -1.58
N ALA A 87 8.69 -13.10 -1.51
CA ALA A 87 7.97 -13.59 -2.67
C ALA A 87 7.78 -12.52 -3.77
N LEU A 88 7.48 -11.27 -3.40
CA LEU A 88 7.42 -10.15 -4.34
C LEU A 88 8.78 -9.87 -4.99
N SER A 89 9.88 -10.04 -4.26
CA SER A 89 11.24 -9.83 -4.79
C SER A 89 11.63 -10.83 -5.89
N ARG A 90 10.96 -12.00 -5.96
CA ARG A 90 11.20 -13.01 -6.99
C ARG A 90 10.77 -12.58 -8.39
N SER A 91 10.01 -11.49 -8.51
CA SER A 91 9.55 -10.92 -9.79
C SER A 91 9.88 -9.43 -9.87
N ALA A 92 10.71 -9.04 -10.84
CA ALA A 92 11.12 -7.64 -11.02
C ALA A 92 9.93 -6.67 -11.19
N GLN A 93 8.87 -7.11 -11.85
CA GLN A 93 7.63 -6.35 -12.00
C GLN A 93 6.94 -6.10 -10.64
N PHE A 94 6.79 -7.14 -9.83
CA PHE A 94 6.13 -7.05 -8.52
C PHE A 94 6.96 -6.23 -7.54
N TRP A 95 8.28 -6.40 -7.56
CA TRP A 95 9.22 -5.61 -6.78
C TRP A 95 9.17 -4.12 -7.14
N SER A 96 9.03 -3.81 -8.43
CA SER A 96 8.91 -2.42 -8.89
C SER A 96 7.64 -1.76 -8.36
N SER A 97 6.49 -2.44 -8.45
CA SER A 97 5.23 -1.93 -7.90
C SER A 97 5.31 -1.77 -6.38
N TYR A 98 5.84 -2.77 -5.66
CA TYR A 98 6.01 -2.73 -4.20
C TYR A 98 6.91 -1.58 -3.73
N SER A 99 8.11 -1.48 -4.31
CA SER A 99 9.06 -0.42 -3.93
C SER A 99 8.54 0.98 -4.30
N GLY A 100 7.73 1.09 -5.36
CA GLY A 100 6.98 2.30 -5.70
C GLY A 100 6.01 2.70 -4.60
N TYR A 101 5.09 1.80 -4.23
CA TYR A 101 4.11 2.08 -3.19
C TYR A 101 4.75 2.34 -1.83
N LEU A 102 5.83 1.65 -1.47
CA LEU A 102 6.54 1.90 -0.21
C LEU A 102 7.05 3.35 -0.10
N ARG A 103 7.57 3.89 -1.21
CA ARG A 103 8.04 5.29 -1.28
C ARG A 103 6.86 6.27 -1.26
N GLU A 104 5.81 5.97 -2.02
CA GLU A 104 4.60 6.81 -2.06
C GLU A 104 3.93 6.91 -0.70
N VAL A 105 3.70 5.78 -0.02
CA VAL A 105 3.09 5.71 1.32
C VAL A 105 3.88 6.57 2.32
N ARG A 106 5.22 6.50 2.28
CA ARG A 106 6.09 7.35 3.10
C ARG A 106 5.91 8.84 2.79
N MET A 107 5.84 9.20 1.51
CA MET A 107 5.63 10.60 1.10
C MET A 107 4.26 11.12 1.57
N TYR A 108 3.20 10.32 1.44
CA TYR A 108 1.86 10.71 1.89
C TYR A 108 1.80 10.94 3.40
N ALA A 109 2.40 10.05 4.20
CA ALA A 109 2.46 10.20 5.66
C ALA A 109 3.19 11.49 6.07
N GLN A 110 4.36 11.75 5.48
CA GLN A 110 5.13 12.96 5.75
C GLN A 110 4.36 14.24 5.37
N ARG A 111 3.70 14.23 4.20
CA ARG A 111 2.91 15.38 3.72
C ARG A 111 1.72 15.67 4.62
N PHE A 112 1.03 14.63 5.09
CA PHE A 112 -0.12 14.76 5.97
C PHE A 112 0.29 15.30 7.35
N PHE A 113 1.41 14.83 7.88
CA PHE A 113 1.99 15.35 9.12
C PHE A 113 2.33 16.84 9.03
N SER A 114 3.03 17.27 7.97
CA SER A 114 3.34 18.69 7.75
C SER A 114 2.09 19.57 7.63
N PHE A 115 0.99 19.03 7.13
CA PHE A 115 -0.29 19.73 7.03
C PHE A 115 -1.01 19.86 8.39
N ILE A 116 -0.95 18.84 9.26
CA ILE A 116 -1.54 18.92 10.62
C ILE A 116 -0.74 19.87 11.52
N SER A 117 0.57 19.98 11.30
CA SER A 117 1.46 20.80 12.14
C SER A 117 1.59 22.27 11.70
N SER A 118 0.84 22.72 10.68
CA SER A 118 0.75 24.13 10.24
C SER A 118 -0.62 24.72 10.58
#